data_AF-A0A6A8GG73-F1
#
_entry.id   AF-A0A6A8GG73-F1
#
_cell.length_a   1.000
_cell.length_b   1.000
_cell.length_c   1.000
_cell.angle_alpha   90.00
_cell.angle_beta   90.00
_cell.angle_gamma   90.00
#
_symmetry.space_group_name_H-M   'P 1'
#
loop_
_entity.id
_entity.type
_entity.pdbx_description
1 polymer ?
#
loop_
_entity_poly.entity_id
_entity_poly.type
_entity_poly.pdbx_seq_one_letter_code
_entity_poly.pdbx_strand_id
1 'polypeptide(L)'
;MRIPRGALLRSRVVDDPGEVLETVLDESLTGYVVFEPQDALLLGEATRGVVTFEDGIPVLAYDTERDCGGRDGLDGFAVTGPTRVTVHAVDADELAEAHETVEFRVPPGEPARTLAGDERLAERTTAAAPDYRREEGRDQSSVEAFLADAEAIEAIRSEARREARTRAEEWGLDDVLADQSDSA
;
A
#
# COMPACT_ATOMS: atom_id res chain seq x y z
N MET A 1 -16.28 -0.33 0.20
CA MET A 1 -16.24 -1.81 0.06
C MET A 1 -17.04 -2.49 1.19
N ARG A 2 -17.49 -3.76 1.05
CA ARG A 2 -18.14 -4.51 2.15
C ARG A 2 -17.32 -5.76 2.51
N ILE A 3 -16.81 -5.78 3.74
CA ILE A 3 -16.21 -6.99 4.32
C ILE A 3 -17.30 -7.74 5.12
N PRO A 4 -17.48 -9.05 4.92
CA PRO A 4 -18.44 -9.85 5.69
C PRO A 4 -18.10 -9.89 7.17
N ARG A 5 -19.06 -10.27 8.02
CA ARG A 5 -18.81 -10.42 9.46
C ARG A 5 -18.21 -11.80 9.72
N GLY A 6 -16.95 -11.84 10.13
CA GLY A 6 -16.28 -13.09 10.49
C GLY A 6 -16.38 -13.47 11.96
N ALA A 7 -16.15 -14.76 12.24
CA ALA A 7 -16.02 -15.28 13.60
C ALA A 7 -14.72 -14.77 14.23
N LEU A 8 -14.83 -14.06 15.36
CA LEU A 8 -13.68 -13.55 16.09
C LEU A 8 -12.85 -14.71 16.65
N LEU A 9 -11.60 -14.81 16.21
CA LEU A 9 -10.64 -15.78 16.73
C LEU A 9 -9.80 -15.20 17.87
N ARG A 10 -9.24 -14.00 17.67
CA ARG A 10 -8.29 -13.36 18.59
C ARG A 10 -8.43 -11.84 18.56
N SER A 11 -8.19 -11.20 19.71
CA SER A 11 -8.08 -9.74 19.84
C SER A 11 -6.99 -9.43 20.85
N ARG A 12 -5.91 -8.77 20.44
CA ARG A 12 -4.79 -8.38 21.31
C ARG A 12 -4.15 -7.08 20.84
N VAL A 13 -3.41 -6.41 21.73
CA VAL A 13 -2.49 -5.34 21.33
C VAL A 13 -1.12 -5.99 21.10
N VAL A 14 -0.47 -5.63 20.00
CA VAL A 14 0.88 -6.08 19.66
C VAL A 14 1.77 -4.87 19.40
N ASP A 15 3.05 -4.99 19.73
CA ASP A 15 4.06 -3.98 19.40
C ASP A 15 4.56 -4.14 17.97
N ASP A 16 4.49 -5.35 17.41
CA ASP A 16 4.90 -5.68 16.05
C ASP A 16 3.77 -6.44 15.33
N PRO A 17 3.20 -5.89 14.23
CA PRO A 17 2.22 -6.60 13.41
C PRO A 17 2.80 -7.84 12.70
N GLY A 18 4.12 -7.92 12.52
CA GLY A 18 4.82 -9.06 11.92
C GLY A 18 4.52 -10.38 12.63
N GLU A 19 4.46 -10.38 13.96
CA GLU A 19 4.11 -11.58 14.75
C GLU A 19 2.71 -12.12 14.41
N VAL A 20 1.76 -11.23 14.11
CA VAL A 20 0.40 -11.64 13.72
C VAL A 20 0.42 -12.21 12.31
N LEU A 21 1.12 -11.55 11.38
CA LEU A 21 1.22 -11.99 9.99
C LEU A 21 1.89 -13.36 9.88
N GLU A 22 2.95 -13.61 10.67
CA GLU A 22 3.59 -14.93 10.75
C GLU A 22 2.63 -15.98 11.29
N THR A 23 1.92 -15.69 12.38
CA THR A 23 0.92 -16.61 12.95
C THR A 23 -0.18 -16.95 11.95
N VAL A 24 -0.66 -15.95 11.21
CA VAL A 24 -1.73 -16.09 10.21
C VAL A 24 -1.27 -16.95 9.02
N LEU A 25 -0.03 -16.77 8.58
CA LEU A 25 0.59 -17.59 7.55
C LEU A 25 0.71 -19.05 8.00
N ASP A 26 1.28 -19.28 9.19
CA ASP A 26 1.55 -20.62 9.73
C ASP A 26 0.26 -21.40 10.04
N GLU A 27 -0.83 -20.70 10.40
CA GLU A 27 -2.15 -21.29 10.64
C GLU A 27 -3.01 -21.39 9.38
N SER A 28 -2.53 -20.88 8.24
CA SER A 28 -3.25 -20.84 6.97
C SER A 28 -4.66 -20.21 7.10
N LEU A 29 -4.74 -19.04 7.75
CA LEU A 29 -6.02 -18.37 7.97
C LEU A 29 -6.71 -18.01 6.65
N THR A 30 -8.00 -18.35 6.55
CA THR A 30 -8.93 -17.72 5.61
C THR A 30 -9.88 -16.81 6.38
N GLY A 31 -9.88 -15.53 6.02
CA GLY A 31 -10.54 -14.50 6.82
C GLY A 31 -9.91 -13.13 6.68
N TYR A 32 -9.93 -12.34 7.74
CA TYR A 32 -9.34 -11.01 7.74
C TYR A 32 -8.79 -10.61 9.11
N VAL A 33 -7.83 -9.69 9.08
CA VAL A 33 -7.23 -9.07 10.26
C VAL A 33 -7.53 -7.58 10.21
N VAL A 34 -8.02 -7.05 11.33
CA VAL A 34 -8.23 -5.62 11.53
C VAL A 34 -7.07 -5.06 12.33
N PHE A 35 -6.44 -4.01 11.83
CA PHE A 35 -5.37 -3.24 12.46
C PHE A 35 -5.88 -1.87 12.89
N GLU A 36 -5.76 -1.56 14.17
CA GLU A 36 -6.17 -0.30 14.79
C GLU A 36 -4.97 0.28 15.57
N PRO A 37 -4.10 1.08 14.93
CA PRO A 37 -2.98 1.74 15.60
C PRO A 37 -3.46 2.68 16.71
N GLN A 38 -2.83 2.65 17.88
CA GLN A 38 -3.33 3.42 19.02
C GLN A 38 -3.00 4.92 18.96
N ASP A 39 -1.91 5.31 18.31
CA ASP A 39 -1.51 6.72 18.20
C ASP A 39 -2.46 7.55 17.33
N ALA A 40 -3.22 6.90 16.45
CA ALA A 40 -4.24 7.51 15.62
C ALA A 40 -5.43 8.08 16.43
N LEU A 41 -5.64 7.59 17.67
CA LEU A 41 -6.68 8.07 18.58
C LEU A 41 -6.37 9.47 19.16
N LEU A 42 -5.11 9.89 19.19
CA LEU A 42 -4.69 11.18 19.76
C LEU A 42 -4.88 12.34 18.78
N LEU A 43 -4.84 12.07 17.48
CA LEU A 43 -5.01 13.06 16.40
C LEU A 43 -6.43 13.10 15.83
N GLY A 44 -7.35 12.25 16.34
CA GLY A 44 -8.76 12.23 15.95
C GLY A 44 -9.06 11.51 14.64
N GLU A 45 -8.07 10.86 14.03
CA GLU A 45 -8.18 10.12 12.78
C GLU A 45 -7.79 8.66 13.04
N ALA A 46 -8.59 7.95 13.82
CA ALA A 46 -8.36 6.54 14.14
C ALA A 46 -8.32 5.72 12.84
N THR A 47 -7.14 5.46 12.29
CA THR A 47 -7.05 4.71 11.04
C THR A 47 -7.30 3.25 11.33
N ARG A 48 -8.28 2.68 10.64
CA ARG A 48 -8.63 1.27 10.77
C ARG A 48 -8.37 0.57 9.45
N GLY A 49 -7.35 -0.28 9.47
CA GLY A 49 -6.94 -1.08 8.33
C GLY A 49 -7.53 -2.48 8.38
N VAL A 50 -7.88 -3.02 7.22
CA VAL A 50 -8.25 -4.43 7.07
C VAL A 50 -7.33 -5.07 6.05
N VAL A 51 -6.76 -6.22 6.40
CA VAL A 51 -6.07 -7.11 5.46
C VAL A 51 -6.84 -8.43 5.40
N THR A 52 -7.18 -8.89 4.20
CA THR A 52 -7.85 -10.19 3.99
C THR A 52 -6.84 -11.26 3.60
N PHE A 53 -7.15 -12.51 3.94
CA PHE A 53 -6.27 -13.65 3.76
C PHE A 53 -7.05 -14.84 3.19
N GLU A 54 -6.37 -15.60 2.33
CA GLU A 54 -6.80 -16.91 1.85
C GLU A 54 -5.65 -17.88 2.10
N ASP A 55 -5.89 -18.94 2.88
CA ASP A 55 -4.88 -19.91 3.29
C ASP A 55 -3.60 -19.27 3.89
N GLY A 56 -3.76 -18.17 4.63
CA GLY A 56 -2.69 -17.40 5.25
C GLY A 56 -1.97 -16.43 4.30
N ILE A 57 -2.35 -16.40 3.03
CA ILE A 57 -1.79 -15.51 2.01
C ILE A 57 -2.61 -14.22 1.93
N PRO A 58 -2.01 -13.04 2.10
CA PRO A 58 -2.73 -11.78 1.94
C PRO A 58 -3.31 -11.62 0.54
N VAL A 59 -4.53 -11.10 0.43
CA VAL A 59 -5.21 -10.85 -0.84
C VAL A 59 -5.46 -9.36 -1.04
N LEU A 60 -6.11 -8.72 -0.07
CA LEU A 60 -6.52 -7.31 -0.13
C LEU A 60 -6.02 -6.53 1.07
N ALA A 61 -5.82 -5.23 0.89
CA ALA A 61 -5.73 -4.26 1.98
C ALA A 61 -6.73 -3.12 1.76
N TYR A 62 -7.30 -2.59 2.84
CA TYR A 62 -8.31 -1.53 2.79
C TYR A 62 -8.28 -0.66 4.05
N ASP A 63 -8.20 0.65 3.85
CA ASP A 63 -8.40 1.66 4.87
C ASP A 63 -9.89 2.02 4.93
N THR A 64 -10.55 1.68 6.05
CA THR A 64 -11.99 1.89 6.17
C THR A 64 -12.38 3.36 6.35
N GLU A 65 -11.45 4.21 6.78
CA GLU A 65 -11.72 5.64 7.00
C GLU A 65 -11.52 6.45 5.73
N ARG A 66 -10.48 6.14 4.97
CA ARG A 66 -10.16 6.82 3.70
C ARG A 66 -10.89 6.23 2.49
N ASP A 67 -11.53 5.08 2.65
CA ASP A 67 -12.23 4.34 1.59
C ASP A 67 -11.32 4.05 0.38
N CYS A 68 -10.06 3.72 0.64
CA CYS A 68 -9.07 3.33 -0.36
C CYS A 68 -8.48 1.95 -0.01
N GLY A 69 -8.04 1.20 -1.03
CA GLY A 69 -7.45 -0.11 -0.84
C GLY A 69 -6.16 -0.29 -1.62
N GLY A 70 -5.66 -1.51 -1.63
CA GLY A 70 -4.38 -1.82 -2.25
C GLY A 70 -3.25 -1.25 -1.40
N ARG A 71 -2.16 -0.86 -2.05
CA ARG A 71 -0.98 -0.30 -1.36
C ARG A 71 -1.29 1.02 -0.67
N ASP A 72 -2.03 1.92 -1.31
CA ASP A 72 -2.44 3.20 -0.73
C ASP A 72 -3.25 3.00 0.56
N GLY A 73 -4.17 2.03 0.55
CA GLY A 73 -4.92 1.65 1.74
C GLY A 73 -4.00 1.10 2.84
N LEU A 74 -3.06 0.21 2.47
CA LEU A 74 -2.10 -0.39 3.39
C LEU A 74 -1.20 0.65 4.08
N ASP A 75 -0.65 1.60 3.31
CA ASP A 75 0.21 2.66 3.81
C ASP A 75 -0.53 3.59 4.79
N GLY A 76 -1.85 3.76 4.59
CA GLY A 76 -2.70 4.58 5.45
C GLY A 76 -2.67 4.17 6.93
N PHE A 77 -2.49 2.89 7.23
CA PHE A 77 -2.45 2.34 8.59
C PHE A 77 -1.10 1.68 8.96
N ALA A 78 -0.05 1.91 8.18
CA ALA A 78 1.32 1.49 8.46
C ALA A 78 2.02 2.39 9.49
N VAL A 79 1.39 2.54 10.66
CA VAL A 79 1.86 3.43 11.73
C VAL A 79 2.72 2.64 12.71
N THR A 80 3.89 3.18 13.04
CA THR A 80 4.76 2.62 14.08
C THR A 80 4.11 2.74 15.46
N GLY A 81 4.16 1.67 16.24
CA GLY A 81 3.73 1.66 17.64
C GLY A 81 2.70 0.57 17.94
N PRO A 82 2.23 0.49 19.19
CA PRO A 82 1.29 -0.52 19.61
C PRO A 82 0.01 -0.46 18.78
N THR A 83 -0.33 -1.60 18.20
CA THR A 83 -1.50 -1.74 17.33
C THR A 83 -2.44 -2.76 17.92
N ARG A 84 -3.72 -2.40 18.05
CA ARG A 84 -4.75 -3.38 18.38
C ARG A 84 -5.04 -4.18 17.13
N VAL A 85 -4.95 -5.50 17.27
CA VAL A 85 -5.16 -6.44 16.18
C VAL A 85 -6.29 -7.40 16.52
N THR A 86 -7.22 -7.54 15.58
CA THR A 86 -8.38 -8.42 15.71
C THR A 86 -8.43 -9.37 14.52
N VAL A 87 -8.38 -10.68 14.77
CA VAL A 87 -8.34 -11.73 13.75
C VAL A 87 -9.72 -12.38 13.64
N HIS A 88 -10.24 -12.46 12.43
CA HIS A 88 -11.55 -13.04 12.12
C HIS A 88 -11.41 -14.15 11.08
N ALA A 89 -12.08 -15.28 11.30
CA ALA A 89 -12.28 -16.30 10.28
C ALA A 89 -13.55 -16.01 9.47
N VAL A 90 -13.49 -16.25 8.17
CA VAL A 90 -14.62 -16.12 7.24
C VAL A 90 -14.50 -17.25 6.21
N ASP A 91 -15.62 -17.78 5.73
CA ASP A 91 -15.62 -18.71 4.60
C ASP A 91 -15.08 -18.01 3.33
N ALA A 92 -14.25 -18.71 2.56
CA ALA A 92 -13.63 -18.15 1.34
C ALA A 92 -14.68 -17.60 0.35
N ASP A 93 -15.83 -18.29 0.23
CA ASP A 93 -16.93 -17.89 -0.65
C ASP A 93 -17.54 -16.54 -0.27
N GLU A 94 -17.52 -16.16 1.02
CA GLU A 94 -18.02 -14.85 1.46
C GLU A 94 -17.03 -13.71 1.18
N LEU A 95 -15.74 -14.04 1.01
CA LEU A 95 -14.69 -13.08 0.64
C LEU A 95 -14.49 -12.96 -0.87
N ALA A 96 -14.97 -13.92 -1.66
CA ALA A 96 -14.76 -13.98 -3.11
C ALA A 96 -15.12 -12.68 -3.83
N GLU A 97 -16.29 -12.10 -3.55
CA GLU A 97 -16.72 -10.83 -4.16
C GLU A 97 -15.75 -9.68 -3.85
N ALA A 98 -15.26 -9.60 -2.61
CA ALA A 98 -14.26 -8.59 -2.24
C ALA A 98 -12.93 -8.87 -2.97
N HIS A 99 -12.53 -10.14 -3.04
CA HIS A 99 -11.29 -10.59 -3.69
C HIS A 99 -11.26 -10.30 -5.20
N GLU A 100 -12.41 -10.12 -5.86
CA GLU A 100 -12.51 -9.70 -7.26
C GLU A 100 -12.15 -8.22 -7.50
N THR A 101 -12.09 -7.40 -6.44
CA THR A 101 -11.74 -5.98 -6.57
C THR A 101 -10.23 -5.80 -6.73
N VAL A 102 -9.75 -5.87 -7.97
CA VAL A 102 -8.33 -5.84 -8.33
C VAL A 102 -7.58 -4.60 -7.82
N GLU A 103 -8.26 -3.44 -7.75
CA GLU A 103 -7.68 -2.19 -7.25
C GLU A 103 -7.30 -2.25 -5.77
N PHE A 104 -7.91 -3.17 -5.02
CA PHE A 104 -7.64 -3.33 -3.59
C PHE A 104 -6.69 -4.48 -3.26
N ARG A 105 -6.26 -5.21 -4.28
CA ARG A 105 -5.31 -6.32 -4.11
C ARG A 105 -3.94 -5.79 -3.77
N VAL A 106 -3.25 -6.57 -2.94
CA VAL A 106 -1.84 -6.32 -2.60
C VAL A 106 -1.00 -7.54 -2.98
N PRO A 107 0.28 -7.37 -3.35
CA PRO A 107 1.19 -8.50 -3.49
C PRO A 107 1.29 -9.29 -2.18
N PRO A 108 1.46 -10.62 -2.21
CA PRO A 108 1.48 -11.46 -0.99
C PRO A 108 2.48 -11.01 0.09
N GLY A 109 3.67 -10.56 -0.32
CA GLY A 109 4.69 -10.09 0.62
C GLY A 109 4.48 -8.66 1.13
N GLU A 110 3.60 -7.88 0.51
CA GLU A 110 3.52 -6.43 0.76
C GLU A 110 3.09 -6.07 2.19
N PRO A 111 2.09 -6.73 2.80
CA PRO A 111 1.72 -6.42 4.19
C PRO A 111 2.85 -6.64 5.19
N ALA A 112 3.70 -7.66 5.00
CA ALA A 112 4.84 -7.90 5.88
C ALA A 112 5.92 -6.81 5.71
N ARG A 113 6.16 -6.38 4.47
CA ARG A 113 7.11 -5.30 4.18
C ARG A 113 6.63 -3.96 4.73
N THR A 114 5.38 -3.59 4.49
CA THR A 114 4.84 -2.27 4.83
C THR A 114 4.52 -2.15 6.32
N LEU A 115 3.83 -3.13 6.90
CA LEU A 115 3.34 -3.01 8.28
C LEU A 115 4.42 -3.34 9.31
N ALA A 116 5.31 -4.29 9.01
CA ALA A 116 6.31 -4.79 9.96
C ALA A 116 7.76 -4.45 9.56
N GLY A 117 7.99 -3.98 8.32
CA GLY A 117 9.36 -3.82 7.82
C GLY A 117 10.12 -5.15 7.69
N ASP A 118 9.41 -6.29 7.64
CA ASP A 118 10.01 -7.63 7.65
C ASP A 118 10.10 -8.22 6.24
N GLU A 119 11.25 -8.03 5.61
CA GLU A 119 11.53 -8.56 4.27
C GLU A 119 11.59 -10.09 4.25
N ARG A 120 12.01 -10.75 5.35
CA ARG A 120 12.08 -12.22 5.39
C ARG A 120 10.69 -12.84 5.42
N LEU A 121 9.78 -12.24 6.21
CA LEU A 121 8.39 -12.66 6.20
C LEU A 121 7.75 -12.37 4.85
N ALA A 122 8.03 -11.22 4.22
CA ALA A 122 7.54 -10.91 2.88
C ALA A 122 7.96 -11.95 1.83
N GLU A 123 9.22 -12.37 1.84
CA GLU A 123 9.75 -13.42 0.96
C GLU A 123 9.08 -14.78 1.22
N ARG A 124 8.94 -15.17 2.50
CA ARG A 124 8.26 -16.42 2.91
C ARG A 124 6.81 -16.45 2.44
N THR A 125 6.06 -15.40 2.70
CA THR A 125 4.65 -15.29 2.29
C THR A 125 4.51 -15.31 0.78
N THR A 126 5.40 -14.62 0.06
CA THR A 126 5.45 -14.68 -1.40
C THR A 126 5.73 -16.09 -1.91
N ALA A 127 6.70 -16.79 -1.33
CA ALA A 127 7.05 -18.15 -1.74
C ALA A 127 5.92 -19.16 -1.47
N ALA A 128 5.15 -18.99 -0.40
CA ALA A 128 4.00 -19.82 -0.06
C ALA A 128 2.79 -19.57 -0.96
N ALA A 129 2.70 -18.39 -1.58
CA ALA A 129 1.56 -18.01 -2.40
C ALA A 129 1.44 -18.87 -3.68
N PRO A 130 0.22 -19.05 -4.22
CA PRO A 130 -0.01 -19.65 -5.52
C PRO A 130 0.75 -18.95 -6.66
N ASP A 131 1.05 -19.68 -7.74
CA ASP A 131 1.82 -19.15 -8.89
C ASP A 131 1.23 -17.85 -9.45
N TYR A 132 -0.09 -17.84 -9.68
CA TYR A 132 -0.80 -16.69 -10.24
C TYR A 132 -0.68 -15.43 -9.36
N ARG A 133 -0.66 -15.57 -8.02
CA ARG A 133 -0.48 -14.46 -7.08
C ARG A 133 0.96 -13.94 -7.09
N ARG A 134 1.93 -14.84 -7.24
CA ARG A 134 3.35 -14.46 -7.37
C ARG A 134 3.63 -13.70 -8.67
N GLU A 135 3.00 -14.10 -9.75
CA GLU A 135 3.11 -13.42 -11.06
C GLU A 135 2.47 -12.03 -11.02
N GLU A 136 1.23 -11.92 -10.52
CA GLU A 136 0.53 -10.64 -10.34
C GLU A 136 1.36 -9.63 -9.52
N GLY A 137 1.98 -10.07 -8.41
CA GLY A 137 2.85 -9.20 -7.60
C GLY A 137 4.14 -8.76 -8.29
N ARG A 138 4.69 -9.56 -9.20
CA ARG A 138 5.88 -9.17 -10.00
C ARG A 138 5.50 -8.14 -11.06
N ASP A 139 4.35 -8.30 -11.70
CA ASP A 139 3.86 -7.34 -12.70
C ASP A 139 3.56 -5.99 -12.04
N GLN A 140 2.90 -5.98 -10.88
CA GLN A 140 2.64 -4.75 -10.11
C GLN A 140 3.92 -4.02 -9.73
N SER A 141 4.92 -4.72 -9.17
CA SER A 141 6.20 -4.08 -8.80
C SER A 141 7.01 -3.58 -10.02
N SER A 142 6.92 -4.27 -11.16
CA SER A 142 7.55 -3.79 -12.41
C SER A 142 6.89 -2.52 -12.95
N VAL A 143 5.56 -2.42 -12.87
CA VAL A 143 4.82 -1.21 -13.30
C VAL A 143 5.15 -0.04 -12.37
N GLU A 144 5.18 -0.26 -11.06
CA GLU A 144 5.55 0.77 -10.09
C GLU A 144 6.97 1.31 -10.32
N ALA A 145 7.96 0.42 -10.53
CA ALA A 145 9.33 0.84 -10.80
C ALA A 145 9.42 1.73 -12.06
N PHE A 146 8.67 1.39 -13.11
CA PHE A 146 8.60 2.20 -14.32
C PHE A 146 7.94 3.57 -14.09
N LEU A 147 6.87 3.64 -13.29
CA LEU A 147 6.21 4.90 -12.97
C LEU A 147 7.07 5.81 -12.08
N ALA A 148 7.75 5.24 -11.09
CA ALA A 148 8.69 5.98 -10.26
C ALA A 148 9.81 6.62 -11.09
N ASP A 149 10.32 5.91 -12.11
CA ASP A 149 11.28 6.46 -13.06
C ASP A 149 10.69 7.60 -13.90
N ALA A 150 9.44 7.48 -14.35
CA ALA A 150 8.78 8.53 -15.14
C ALA A 150 8.50 9.80 -14.32
N GLU A 151 8.02 9.66 -13.08
CA GLU A 151 7.83 10.78 -12.16
C GLU A 151 9.16 11.44 -11.78
N ALA A 152 10.22 10.65 -11.54
CA ALA A 152 11.57 11.17 -11.31
C ALA A 152 12.08 11.97 -12.52
N ILE A 153 11.83 11.50 -13.74
CA ILE A 153 12.19 12.22 -14.98
C ILE A 153 11.43 13.54 -15.09
N GLU A 154 10.12 13.57 -14.79
CA GLU A 154 9.33 14.80 -14.89
C GLU A 154 9.70 15.82 -13.78
N ALA A 155 10.07 15.34 -12.60
CA ALA A 155 10.61 16.19 -11.53
C ALA A 155 11.94 16.85 -11.95
N ILE A 156 12.87 16.08 -12.54
CA ILE A 156 14.13 16.62 -13.09
C ILE A 156 13.86 17.62 -14.21
N ARG A 157 12.90 17.35 -15.10
CA ARG A 157 12.53 18.25 -16.20
C ARG A 157 11.95 19.58 -15.69
N SER A 158 11.10 19.53 -14.67
CA SER A 158 10.49 20.70 -14.05
C SER A 158 11.55 21.57 -13.37
N GLU A 159 12.48 20.94 -12.66
CA GLU A 159 13.61 21.62 -12.03
C GLU A 159 14.52 22.29 -13.08
N ALA A 160 14.86 21.57 -14.15
CA ALA A 160 15.65 22.13 -15.26
C ALA A 160 14.96 23.33 -15.93
N ARG A 161 13.63 23.30 -16.08
CA ARG A 161 12.85 24.42 -16.64
C ARG A 161 12.83 25.63 -15.71
N ARG A 162 12.75 25.39 -14.40
CA ARG A 162 12.81 26.43 -13.37
C ARG A 162 14.18 27.11 -13.36
N GLU A 163 15.26 26.33 -13.36
CA GLU A 163 16.63 26.85 -13.44
C GLU A 163 16.88 27.61 -14.75
N ALA A 164 16.38 27.12 -15.88
CA ALA A 164 16.51 27.81 -17.15
C ALA A 164 15.82 29.18 -17.15
N ARG A 165 14.64 29.28 -16.51
CA ARG A 165 13.93 30.56 -16.33
C ARG A 165 14.70 31.51 -15.41
N THR A 166 15.18 31.04 -14.26
CA THR A 166 16.02 31.85 -13.35
C THR A 166 17.29 32.35 -14.04
N ARG A 167 17.97 31.52 -14.83
CA ARG A 167 19.15 31.96 -15.61
C ARG A 167 18.80 32.97 -16.70
N ALA A 168 17.64 32.84 -17.35
CA ALA A 168 17.18 33.82 -18.34
C ALA A 168 16.92 35.19 -17.70
N GLU A 169 16.30 35.22 -16.52
CA GLU A 169 16.07 36.42 -15.72
C GLU A 169 17.40 37.05 -15.26
N GLU A 170 18.36 36.24 -14.78
CA GLU A 170 19.69 36.70 -14.36
C GLU A 170 20.54 37.27 -15.50
N TRP A 171 20.35 36.76 -16.72
CA TRP A 171 21.10 37.21 -17.91
C TRP A 171 20.38 38.33 -18.67
N GLY A 172 19.21 38.78 -18.19
CA GLY A 172 18.40 39.81 -18.84
C GLY A 172 17.85 39.39 -20.21
N LEU A 173 17.62 38.09 -20.42
CA LEU A 173 17.24 37.54 -21.73
C LEU A 173 15.72 37.61 -22.02
N ASP A 174 14.92 38.10 -21.08
CA ASP A 174 13.46 38.25 -21.24
C ASP A 174 13.10 39.21 -22.39
N ASP A 175 13.93 40.23 -22.67
CA ASP A 175 13.70 41.18 -23.77
C ASP A 175 14.03 40.58 -25.16
N VAL A 176 14.83 39.52 -25.27
CA VAL A 176 15.24 38.92 -26.56
C VAL A 176 14.20 37.93 -27.10
N LEU A 177 13.36 37.37 -26.23
CA LEU A 177 12.28 36.45 -26.63
C LEU A 177 11.02 37.18 -27.10
N ALA A 178 10.84 38.46 -26.76
CA ALA A 178 9.76 39.30 -27.27
C ALA A 178 9.99 39.73 -28.73
N ASP A 179 11.25 39.89 -29.16
CA ASP A 179 11.63 40.43 -30.47
C ASP A 179 11.53 39.41 -31.62
N GLN A 180 11.43 38.11 -31.34
CA GLN A 180 11.25 37.07 -32.37
C GLN A 180 9.78 36.85 -32.79
N SER A 181 8.84 37.62 -32.24
CA SER A 181 7.43 37.59 -32.66
C SER A 181 7.08 38.64 -33.72
N ASP A 182 8.05 39.46 -34.16
CA ASP A 182 7.83 40.55 -35.13
C ASP A 182 8.85 40.50 -36.28
N SER A 183 8.78 39.44 -37.09
CA SER A 183 9.34 39.41 -38.44
C SER A 183 8.58 38.40 -39.29
N ALA A 184 7.43 38.85 -39.79
CA ALA A 184 6.74 38.28 -40.96
C ALA A 184 7.25 38.95 -42.24
#